data_AF-A0A655ZA82-F1
#
_entry.id   AF-A0A655ZA82-F1
#
_cell.length_a   1.000
_cell.length_b   1.000
_cell.length_c   1.000
_cell.angle_alpha   90.00
_cell.angle_beta   90.00
_cell.angle_gamma   90.00
#
_symmetry.space_group_name_H-M   'P 1'
#
loop_
_entity.id
_entity.type
_entity.pdbx_description
1 polymer ?
#
loop_
_entity_poly.entity_id
_entity_poly.type
_entity_poly.pdbx_seq_one_letter_code
_entity_poly.pdbx_strand_id
1 'polypeptide(L)'
;MEVVDRIKLVRLNDQSLFKDVNGLFRATDPNTQFEADASVKILTGALEGSNVNAIGEMTSLIDLQRQFEMQVKMMSTAEEMDKASDSLLRSS
;
A
#
# COMPACT_ATOMS: atom_id res chain seq x y z
N MET A 1 -1.04 -9.07 45.84
CA MET A 1 -0.70 -8.84 44.43
C MET A 1 -1.16 -7.42 44.15
N GLU A 2 -0.26 -6.45 44.23
CA GLU A 2 -0.60 -5.06 43.89
C GLU A 2 -0.81 -4.96 42.39
N VAL A 3 -1.90 -4.31 41.99
CA VAL A 3 -2.14 -3.94 40.58
C VAL A 3 -1.32 -2.70 40.33
N VAL A 4 -0.18 -2.86 39.66
CA VAL A 4 0.79 -1.77 39.46
C VAL A 4 0.30 -0.78 38.41
N ASP A 5 -0.32 -1.25 37.32
CA ASP A 5 -1.06 -0.42 36.36
C ASP A 5 -1.75 -1.32 35.30
N ARG A 6 -2.53 -0.73 34.38
CA ARG A 6 -3.14 -1.40 33.23
C ARG A 6 -2.86 -0.64 31.93
N ILE A 7 -2.46 -1.37 30.88
CA ILE A 7 -2.30 -0.83 29.53
C ILE A 7 -3.65 -0.26 29.03
N LYS A 8 -3.64 1.00 28.60
CA LYS A 8 -4.80 1.61 27.93
C LYS A 8 -4.91 1.05 26.52
N LEU A 9 -6.00 0.33 26.27
CA LEU A 9 -6.36 -0.17 24.94
C LEU A 9 -7.43 0.73 24.35
N VAL A 10 -7.29 1.04 23.08
CA VAL A 10 -8.19 1.95 22.36
C VAL A 10 -8.59 1.29 21.05
N ARG A 11 -9.84 1.52 20.62
CA ARG A 11 -10.32 1.08 19.32
C ARG A 11 -10.42 2.30 18.41
N LEU A 12 -9.82 2.19 17.23
CA LEU A 12 -9.65 3.29 16.30
C LEU A 12 -10.34 2.94 14.99
N ASN A 13 -10.78 3.96 14.25
CA ASN A 13 -11.19 3.80 12.86
C ASN A 13 -9.95 3.97 11.98
N ASP A 14 -9.64 2.97 11.15
CA ASP A 14 -8.46 2.94 10.28
C ASP A 14 -8.30 4.19 9.40
N GLN A 15 -9.41 4.82 8.99
CA GLN A 15 -9.38 6.04 8.16
C GLN A 15 -8.86 7.29 8.89
N SER A 16 -8.80 7.25 10.22
CA SER A 16 -8.34 8.38 11.05
C SER A 16 -6.86 8.31 11.40
N LEU A 17 -6.16 7.29 10.89
CA LEU A 17 -4.77 7.02 11.19
C LEU A 17 -3.91 7.13 9.93
N PHE A 18 -2.69 7.64 10.11
CA PHE A 18 -1.63 7.52 9.11
C PHE A 18 -0.41 6.83 9.73
N LYS A 19 0.35 6.13 8.88
CA LYS A 19 1.60 5.48 9.28
C LYS A 19 2.73 6.50 9.19
N ASP A 20 3.37 6.78 10.32
CA ASP A 20 4.55 7.63 10.42
C ASP A 20 5.79 6.95 9.81
N VAL A 21 6.85 7.72 9.56
CA VAL A 21 8.13 7.22 9.01
C VAL A 21 8.79 6.15 9.90
N ASN A 22 8.46 6.15 11.19
CA ASN A 22 8.94 5.17 12.17
C ASN A 22 8.09 3.89 12.18
N GLY A 23 7.08 3.78 11.32
CA GLY A 23 6.16 2.64 11.25
C GLY A 23 5.07 2.62 12.33
N LEU A 24 5.04 3.63 13.21
CA LEU A 24 3.98 3.82 14.20
C LEU A 24 2.77 4.53 13.58
N PHE A 25 1.57 4.17 14.01
CA PHE A 25 0.36 4.88 13.61
C PHE A 25 0.14 6.13 14.47
N ARG A 26 -0.26 7.22 13.83
CA ARG A 26 -0.65 8.49 14.48
C ARG A 26 -2.00 8.94 13.96
N ALA A 27 -2.77 9.66 14.79
CA ALA A 27 -3.99 10.28 14.32
C ALA A 27 -3.69 11.38 13.30
N THR A 28 -4.52 11.46 12.27
CA THR A 28 -4.48 12.53 11.26
C THR A 28 -4.74 13.90 11.90
N ASP A 29 -5.63 13.97 12.90
CA ASP A 29 -5.81 15.15 13.74
C ASP A 29 -4.98 14.99 15.04
N PRO A 30 -3.98 15.85 15.28
CA PRO A 30 -3.14 15.83 16.48
C PRO A 30 -3.92 15.97 17.80
N ASN A 31 -5.13 16.53 17.78
CA ASN A 31 -5.96 16.73 18.98
C ASN A 31 -6.92 15.56 19.25
N THR A 32 -6.86 14.49 18.47
CA THR A 32 -7.74 13.33 18.66
C THR A 32 -7.48 12.68 20.01
N GLN A 33 -8.49 12.68 20.87
CA GLN A 33 -8.46 11.93 22.11
C GLN A 33 -8.91 10.49 21.87
N PHE A 34 -8.14 9.54 22.37
CA PHE A 34 -8.48 8.12 22.25
C PHE A 34 -9.08 7.62 23.56
N GLU A 35 -10.36 7.26 23.53
CA GLU A 35 -11.03 6.69 24.68
C GLU A 35 -10.66 5.22 24.89
N ALA A 36 -10.59 4.81 26.16
CA ALA A 36 -10.26 3.42 26.49
C ALA A 36 -11.44 2.50 26.13
N ASP A 37 -11.17 1.42 25.40
CA ASP A 37 -12.17 0.45 24.99
C ASP A 37 -11.88 -0.92 25.63
N ALA A 38 -12.82 -1.41 26.44
CA ALA A 38 -12.73 -2.69 27.15
C ALA A 38 -13.00 -3.91 26.25
N SER A 39 -13.44 -3.70 25.00
CA SER A 39 -13.67 -4.78 24.02
C SER A 39 -12.37 -5.32 23.42
N VAL A 40 -11.28 -4.57 23.49
CA VAL A 40 -9.97 -4.97 22.98
C VAL A 40 -9.30 -5.90 24.00
N LYS A 41 -8.80 -7.04 23.52
CA LYS A 41 -8.13 -8.05 24.35
C LYS A 41 -6.68 -8.22 23.90
N ILE A 42 -5.79 -8.39 24.87
CA ILE A 42 -4.38 -8.70 24.61
C ILE A 42 -4.18 -10.20 24.79
N LEU A 43 -3.49 -10.83 23.84
CA LEU A 43 -2.97 -12.18 23.99
C LEU A 43 -1.50 -12.09 24.40
N THR A 44 -1.18 -12.52 25.63
CA THR A 44 0.20 -12.51 26.14
C THR A 44 1.03 -13.63 25.54
N GLY A 45 2.28 -13.33 25.16
CA GLY A 45 3.21 -14.33 24.61
C GLY A 45 3.03 -14.64 23.12
N ALA A 46 2.15 -13.93 22.43
CA ALA A 46 1.99 -14.00 20.98
C ALA A 46 2.46 -12.69 20.33
N LEU A 47 3.13 -12.80 19.18
CA LEU A 47 3.49 -11.67 18.33
C LEU A 47 2.61 -11.69 17.08
N GLU A 48 2.05 -10.54 16.73
CA GLU A 48 1.27 -10.39 15.51
C GLU A 48 2.18 -10.56 14.29
N GLY A 49 1.81 -11.48 13.41
CA GLY A 49 2.50 -11.71 12.14
C GLY A 49 2.10 -10.70 11.07
N SER A 50 2.88 -10.62 10.00
CA SER A 50 2.48 -9.85 8.83
C SER A 50 1.27 -10.50 8.17
N ASN A 51 0.27 -9.69 7.80
CA ASN A 51 -0.86 -10.11 6.98
C ASN A 51 -0.52 -10.14 5.47
N VAL A 52 0.75 -9.89 5.10
CA VAL A 52 1.19 -9.83 3.69
C VAL A 52 1.52 -11.23 3.17
N ASN A 53 0.95 -11.58 2.01
CA ASN A 53 1.32 -12.79 1.28
C ASN A 53 2.37 -12.48 0.21
N ALA A 54 3.63 -12.84 0.48
CA ALA A 54 4.75 -12.54 -0.40
C ALA A 54 4.60 -13.11 -1.83
N ILE A 55 3.96 -14.27 -2.00
CA ILE A 55 3.78 -14.89 -3.33
C ILE A 55 2.77 -14.07 -4.15
N GLY A 56 1.68 -13.63 -3.53
CA GLY A 56 0.67 -12.79 -4.17
C GLY A 56 1.26 -11.44 -4.59
N GLU A 57 2.04 -10.81 -3.72
CA GLU A 57 2.72 -9.55 -4.05
C GLU A 57 3.72 -9.70 -5.21
N MET A 58 4.48 -10.80 -5.25
CA MET A 58 5.38 -11.08 -6.38
C MET A 58 4.63 -11.26 -7.71
N THR A 59 3.48 -11.96 -7.71
CA THR A 59 2.67 -12.09 -8.93
C THR A 59 2.11 -10.75 -9.40
N SER A 60 1.66 -9.90 -8.47
CA SER A 60 1.22 -8.54 -8.79
C SER A 60 2.34 -7.70 -9.40
N LEU A 61 3.57 -7.83 -8.91
CA LEU A 61 4.74 -7.16 -9.49
C LEU A 61 5.05 -7.66 -10.91
N ILE A 62 4.95 -8.97 -11.16
CA ILE A 62 5.16 -9.55 -12.50
C ILE A 62 4.10 -9.04 -13.48
N ASP A 63 2.83 -8.98 -13.06
CA ASP A 63 1.75 -8.47 -13.89
C ASP A 63 1.93 -6.99 -14.21
N LEU A 64 2.37 -6.19 -13.23
CA LEU A 64 2.69 -4.78 -13.44
C LEU A 64 3.86 -4.60 -14.44
N GLN A 65 4.90 -5.41 -14.33
CA GLN A 65 6.03 -5.39 -15.27
C GLN A 65 5.58 -5.72 -16.70
N ARG A 66 4.77 -6.75 -16.88
CA ARG A 66 4.21 -7.13 -18.20
C ARG A 66 3.35 -6.03 -18.78
N GLN A 67 2.51 -5.39 -17.97
CA GLN A 67 1.69 -4.25 -18.40
C GLN A 67 2.56 -3.08 -18.87
N PHE A 68 3.63 -2.77 -18.13
CA PHE A 68 4.58 -1.74 -18.52
C PHE A 68 5.29 -2.09 -19.84
N GLU A 69 5.77 -3.32 -20.02
CA GLU A 69 6.38 -3.78 -21.27
C GLU A 69 5.42 -3.66 -22.47
N MET A 70 4.15 -4.06 -22.30
CA MET A 70 3.14 -3.91 -23.34
C MET A 70 2.91 -2.43 -23.71
N GLN A 71 2.86 -1.54 -22.71
CA GLN A 71 2.71 -0.09 -22.95
C GLN A 71 3.90 0.47 -23.75
N VAL A 72 5.13 0.09 -23.38
CA VAL A 72 6.35 0.50 -24.12
C VAL A 72 6.34 -0.05 -25.55
N LYS A 73 5.96 -1.32 -25.73
CA LYS A 73 5.91 -1.93 -27.06
C LYS A 73 4.86 -1.27 -27.95
N MET A 74 3.67 -0.97 -27.42
CA MET A 74 2.64 -0.23 -28.18
C MET A 74 3.13 1.16 -28.60
N MET A 75 3.84 1.86 -27.72
CA MET A 75 4.44 3.15 -28.04
C MET A 75 5.47 3.04 -29.16
N SER A 76 6.36 2.05 -29.11
CA SER A 76 7.32 1.77 -30.20
C SER A 76 6.63 1.44 -31.52
N THR A 77 5.56 0.63 -31.49
CA THR A 77 4.80 0.29 -32.70
C THR A 77 4.09 1.52 -33.29
N ALA A 78 3.57 2.41 -32.44
CA ALA A 78 3.01 3.68 -32.89
C ALA A 78 4.08 4.56 -33.58
N GLU A 79 5.27 4.70 -32.97
CA GLU A 79 6.39 5.44 -33.58
C GLU A 79 6.84 4.87 -34.93
N GLU A 80 6.87 3.54 -35.08
CA GLU A 80 7.19 2.89 -36.35
C GLU A 80 6.13 3.17 -37.43
N MET A 81 4.84 3.12 -37.05
CA MET A 81 3.73 3.41 -37.94
C MET A 81 3.70 4.88 -38.38
N ASP A 82 4.02 5.81 -37.48
CA ASP A 82 4.13 7.23 -37.80
C ASP A 82 5.26 7.48 -38.81
N LYS A 83 6.44 6.89 -38.59
CA LYS A 83 7.57 6.99 -39.54
C LYS A 83 7.24 6.43 -40.92
N ALA A 84 6.54 5.29 -40.98
CA ALA A 84 6.12 4.69 -42.23
C ALA A 84 5.11 5.59 -42.97
N SER A 85 4.17 6.20 -42.24
CA SER A 85 3.18 7.13 -42.80
C SER A 85 3.82 8.41 -43.34
N ASP A 86 4.81 8.97 -42.63
CA ASP A 86 5.58 10.12 -43.09
C ASP A 86 6.38 9.83 -44.37
N SER A 87 6.93 8.61 -44.50
CA SER A 87 7.62 8.19 -45.72
C SER A 87 6.68 8.10 -46.93
N LEU A 88 5.43 7.66 -46.73
CA LEU A 88 4.44 7.59 -47.81
C LEU A 88 4.04 8.98 -48.30
N LEU A 89 3.83 9.92 -47.37
CA LEU A 89 3.58 11.34 -47.67
C LEU A 89 4.71 11.99 -48.46
N ARG A 90 5.98 11.63 -48.18
CA ARG A 90 7.15 12.15 -48.92
C ARG A 90 7.31 11.56 -50.32
N SER A 91 6.76 10.38 -50.57
CA SER A 91 6.83 9.69 -51.87
C SER A 91 5.66 9.98 -52.81
N SER A 92 4.71 10.82 -52.36
CA SER A 92 3.51 11.23 -53.11
C SER A 92 3.67 12.61 -53.73
#